data_AF-A0A9N9T3L8-F1
#
_entry.id   AF-A0A9N9T3L8-F1
#
_cell.length_a   1.000
_cell.length_b   1.000
_cell.length_c   1.000
_cell.angle_alpha   90.00
_cell.angle_beta   90.00
_cell.angle_gamma   90.00
#
_symmetry.space_group_name_H-M   'P 1'
#
loop_
_entity.id
_entity.type
_entity.pdbx_description
1 polymer ?
#
loop_
_entity_poly.entity_id
_entity_poly.type
_entity_poly.pdbx_seq_one_letter_code
_entity_poly.pdbx_strand_id
1 'polypeptide(L)'
;MDGTALYEAVAAIFIAQLKDIPLTFGKTVAVCVTATAASIGAAGIPQAGLVTMVMVLDTVGLPSEEVINIIAVDWLLDRFRTTINVMCDCLGAQLVDYLSVGELGALTESDKVNAQPQELIEISKVDSNVS
;
A
#
# COMPACT_ATOMS: atom_id res chain seq x y z
N MET A 1 1.77 1.69 1.55
CA MET A 1 0.32 1.82 1.27
C MET A 1 0.12 2.12 -0.21
N ASP A 2 -0.12 1.10 -1.01
CA ASP A 2 -0.15 1.21 -2.48
C ASP A 2 -1.21 2.18 -2.99
N GLY A 3 -2.42 2.13 -2.42
CA GLY A 3 -3.50 3.04 -2.76
C GLY A 3 -3.17 4.50 -2.46
N THR A 4 -2.30 4.78 -1.48
CA THR A 4 -1.91 6.17 -1.13
C THR A 4 -0.90 6.72 -2.12
N ALA A 5 0.10 5.92 -2.50
CA ALA A 5 1.04 6.29 -3.56
C ALA A 5 0.30 6.55 -4.89
N LEU A 6 -0.66 5.68 -5.22
CA LEU A 6 -1.50 5.85 -6.42
C LEU A 6 -2.34 7.14 -6.36
N TYR A 7 -2.99 7.39 -5.22
CA TYR A 7 -3.79 8.59 -5.01
C TYR A 7 -2.96 9.87 -5.18
N GLU A 8 -1.80 9.96 -4.53
CA GLU A 8 -0.94 11.15 -4.58
C GLU A 8 -0.39 11.40 -6.00
N ALA A 9 0.02 10.35 -6.70
CA ALA A 9 0.51 10.48 -8.07
C ALA A 9 -0.58 10.97 -9.03
N VAL A 10 -1.77 10.37 -8.98
CA VAL A 10 -2.91 10.76 -9.83
C VAL A 10 -3.39 12.17 -9.49
N ALA A 11 -3.46 12.50 -8.21
CA ALA A 11 -3.86 13.82 -7.72
C ALA A 11 -2.90 14.92 -8.19
N ALA A 12 -1.58 14.69 -8.16
CA ALA A 12 -0.59 15.66 -8.61
C ALA A 12 -0.67 15.90 -10.13
N ILE A 13 -0.87 14.83 -10.91
CA ILE A 13 -1.08 14.93 -12.35
C ILE A 13 -2.39 15.68 -12.66
N PHE A 14 -3.46 15.38 -11.92
CA PHE A 14 -4.75 16.06 -12.06
C PHE A 14 -4.66 17.57 -11.77
N ILE A 15 -3.98 17.97 -10.70
CA ILE A 15 -3.75 19.39 -10.38
C ILE A 15 -2.93 20.07 -11.47
N ALA A 16 -1.88 19.43 -11.98
CA ALA A 16 -1.08 20.01 -13.06
C ALA A 16 -1.93 20.22 -14.33
N GLN A 17 -2.81 19.27 -14.66
CA GLN A 17 -3.74 19.39 -15.78
C GLN A 17 -4.78 20.50 -15.56
N LEU A 18 -5.33 20.61 -14.35
CA LEU A 18 -6.28 21.67 -13.98
C LEU A 18 -5.71 23.09 -14.13
N LYS A 19 -4.40 23.25 -13.92
CA LYS A 19 -3.71 24.55 -13.97
C LYS A 19 -2.98 24.80 -15.29
N ASP A 20 -3.16 23.92 -16.29
CA ASP A 20 -2.44 23.95 -17.56
C ASP A 20 -0.90 24.01 -17.38
N ILE A 21 -0.38 23.38 -16.32
CA ILE A 21 1.07 23.32 -16.04
C ILE A 21 1.63 22.07 -16.74
N PRO A 22 2.53 22.22 -17.73
CA PRO A 22 3.09 21.07 -18.42
C PRO A 22 4.01 20.26 -17.50
N LEU A 23 3.63 19.02 -17.22
CA LEU A 23 4.50 18.03 -16.59
C LEU A 23 5.37 17.38 -17.67
N THR A 24 6.68 17.56 -17.56
CA THR A 24 7.63 16.79 -18.37
C THR A 24 7.70 15.36 -17.85
N PHE A 25 8.14 14.42 -18.69
CA PHE A 25 8.31 13.02 -18.29
C PHE A 25 9.16 12.87 -17.02
N GLY A 26 10.23 13.65 -16.89
CA GLY A 26 11.08 13.65 -15.69
C GLY A 26 10.33 14.08 -14.42
N LYS A 27 9.44 15.07 -14.51
CA LYS A 27 8.60 15.48 -13.37
C LYS A 27 7.58 14.40 -13.01
N THR A 28 6.98 13.72 -13.98
CA THR A 28 6.05 12.62 -13.72
C THR A 28 6.74 11.47 -12.98
N VAL A 29 7.96 11.10 -13.38
CA VAL A 29 8.75 10.09 -12.65
C VAL A 29 9.08 10.57 -11.24
N ALA A 30 9.47 11.84 -11.08
CA ALA A 30 9.73 12.42 -9.77
C ALA A 30 8.50 12.33 -8.85
N VAL A 31 7.30 12.70 -9.35
CA VAL A 31 6.03 12.53 -8.63
C VAL A 31 5.86 11.10 -8.16
N CYS A 32 5.97 10.11 -9.06
CA CYS A 32 5.81 8.70 -8.71
C CYS A 32 6.76 8.28 -7.59
N VAL A 33 8.06 8.62 -7.70
CA VAL A 33 9.05 8.26 -6.69
C VAL A 33 8.75 8.93 -5.34
N THR A 34 8.41 10.22 -5.35
CA THR A 34 8.09 10.96 -4.13
C THR A 34 6.78 10.49 -3.49
N ALA A 35 5.76 10.16 -4.27
CA ALA A 35 4.51 9.59 -3.78
C ALA A 35 4.71 8.20 -3.16
N THR A 36 5.54 7.35 -3.78
CA THR A 36 5.92 6.07 -3.17
C THR A 36 6.63 6.28 -1.84
N ALA A 37 7.61 7.18 -1.78
CA ALA A 37 8.33 7.48 -0.53
C ALA A 37 7.40 8.06 0.55
N ALA A 38 6.52 9.00 0.18
CA ALA A 38 5.55 9.61 1.09
C ALA A 38 4.54 8.58 1.62
N SER A 39 4.09 7.64 0.79
CA SER A 39 3.16 6.57 1.19
C SER A 39 3.72 5.61 2.25
N ILE A 40 5.04 5.51 2.38
CA ILE A 40 5.70 4.74 3.44
C ILE A 40 5.69 5.56 4.74
N GLY A 41 5.93 6.87 4.65
CA GLY A 41 5.94 7.80 5.80
C GLY A 41 4.55 8.11 6.38
N ALA A 42 3.48 7.93 5.59
CA ALA A 42 2.11 8.27 5.97
C ALA A 42 1.53 7.42 7.11
N ALA A 43 2.07 6.22 7.38
CA ALA A 43 1.51 5.27 8.33
C ALA A 43 1.51 5.74 9.80
N GLY A 44 2.33 6.74 10.16
CA GLY A 44 2.53 7.19 11.54
C GLY A 44 1.72 8.41 11.98
N ILE A 45 0.99 9.10 11.08
CA ILE A 45 0.40 10.42 11.37
C ILE A 45 -1.12 10.41 11.10
N PRO A 46 -1.98 10.71 12.10
CA PRO A 46 -3.41 10.91 11.86
C PRO A 46 -3.63 12.08 10.89
N GLN A 47 -4.49 11.92 9.88
CA GLN A 47 -4.71 12.88 8.77
C GLN A 47 -3.48 13.13 7.86
N ALA A 48 -2.55 12.17 7.78
CA ALA A 48 -1.34 12.27 6.93
C ALA A 48 -1.61 12.64 5.47
N GLY A 49 -2.75 12.23 4.88
CA GLY A 49 -3.01 12.35 3.45
C GLY A 49 -2.95 13.79 2.89
N LEU A 50 -3.26 14.81 3.70
CA LEU A 50 -3.10 16.21 3.29
C LEU A 50 -1.63 16.65 3.30
N VAL A 51 -0.88 16.26 4.33
CA VAL A 51 0.53 16.64 4.51
C VAL A 51 1.41 16.00 3.43
N THR A 52 1.17 14.72 3.15
CA THR A 52 1.91 13.98 2.13
C THR A 52 1.58 14.49 0.73
N MET A 53 0.33 14.87 0.48
CA MET A 53 -0.06 15.49 -0.79
C MET A 53 0.66 16.83 -1.03
N VAL A 54 0.75 17.69 -0.01
CA VAL A 54 1.50 18.96 -0.12
C VAL A 54 2.98 18.70 -0.43
N MET A 55 3.59 17.70 0.21
CA MET A 55 4.97 17.30 -0.06
C MET A 55 5.17 16.87 -1.52
N VAL A 56 4.27 16.05 -2.07
CA VAL A 56 4.37 15.57 -3.47
C VAL A 56 4.16 16.70 -4.48
N LEU A 57 3.34 17.71 -4.17
CA LEU A 57 3.19 18.88 -5.04
C LEU A 57 4.43 19.79 -5.01
N ASP A 58 5.02 19.97 -3.84
CA ASP A 58 6.22 20.79 -3.66
C ASP A 58 7.42 20.23 -4.45
N THR A 59 7.55 18.90 -4.54
CA THR A 59 8.65 18.25 -5.27
C THR A 59 8.70 18.58 -6.76
N VAL A 60 7.55 18.95 -7.36
CA VAL A 60 7.44 19.36 -8.76
C VAL A 60 7.13 20.84 -8.96
N GLY A 61 7.04 21.60 -7.86
CA GLY A 61 6.77 23.03 -7.83
C GLY A 61 5.32 23.38 -8.17
N LEU A 62 4.37 22.52 -7.84
CA LEU A 62 2.94 22.78 -8.00
C LEU A 62 2.38 23.51 -6.76
N PRO A 63 1.44 24.45 -6.95
CA PRO A 63 0.83 25.17 -5.84
C PRO A 63 0.01 24.25 -4.94
N SER A 64 0.38 24.18 -3.66
CA SER A 64 -0.27 23.33 -2.64
C SER A 64 -1.70 23.75 -2.29
N GLU A 65 -2.08 24.99 -2.62
CA GLU A 65 -3.43 25.53 -2.41
C GLU A 65 -4.49 24.76 -3.22
N GLU A 66 -4.09 24.13 -4.34
CA GLU A 66 -4.98 23.40 -5.24
C GLU A 66 -5.46 22.06 -4.66
N VAL A 67 -4.90 21.60 -3.53
CA VAL A 67 -5.36 20.38 -2.85
C VAL A 67 -6.83 20.51 -2.41
N ILE A 68 -7.32 21.74 -2.20
CA ILE A 68 -8.72 22.00 -1.86
C ILE A 68 -9.71 21.48 -2.90
N ASN A 69 -9.31 21.43 -4.18
CA ASN A 69 -10.15 20.89 -5.25
C ASN A 69 -10.40 19.37 -5.08
N ILE A 70 -9.50 18.66 -4.39
CA ILE A 70 -9.59 17.22 -4.18
C ILE A 70 -10.30 16.90 -2.85
N ILE A 71 -10.22 17.78 -1.84
CA ILE A 71 -10.88 17.60 -0.54
C ILE A 71 -12.37 17.30 -0.68
N ALA A 72 -13.06 17.90 -1.66
CA ALA A 72 -14.48 17.68 -1.90
C ALA A 72 -14.83 16.21 -2.22
N VAL A 73 -13.91 15.47 -2.84
CA VAL A 73 -14.09 14.06 -3.22
C VAL A 73 -13.26 13.10 -2.36
N ASP A 74 -12.35 13.61 -1.54
CA ASP A 74 -11.40 12.81 -0.75
C ASP A 74 -12.10 11.87 0.23
N TRP A 75 -13.25 12.25 0.79
CA TRP A 75 -14.03 11.36 1.67
C TRP A 75 -14.44 10.04 1.01
N LEU A 76 -14.69 10.07 -0.30
CA LEU A 76 -15.04 8.89 -1.08
C LEU A 76 -13.78 8.14 -1.53
N LEU A 77 -12.77 8.86 -2.03
CA LEU A 77 -11.52 8.29 -2.51
C LEU A 77 -10.74 7.60 -1.38
N ASP A 78 -10.79 8.12 -0.16
CA ASP A 78 -10.13 7.55 1.01
C ASP A 78 -10.66 6.15 1.37
N ARG A 79 -11.97 5.91 1.15
CA ARG A 79 -12.55 4.57 1.35
C ARG A 79 -11.99 3.57 0.34
N PHE A 80 -11.93 3.94 -0.94
CA PHE A 80 -11.34 3.10 -1.98
C PHE A 80 -9.84 2.89 -1.75
N ARG A 81 -9.12 3.93 -1.30
CA ARG A 81 -7.70 3.86 -0.95
C ARG A 81 -7.44 2.80 0.11
N THR A 82 -8.27 2.78 1.16
CA THR A 82 -8.18 1.80 2.23
C THR A 82 -8.46 0.39 1.71
N THR A 83 -9.49 0.22 0.88
CA THR A 83 -9.82 -1.09 0.26
C THR A 83 -8.67 -1.62 -0.59
N ILE A 84 -8.05 -0.77 -1.43
CA ILE A 84 -6.93 -1.18 -2.28
C ILE A 84 -5.73 -1.58 -1.44
N ASN A 85 -5.38 -0.81 -0.40
CA ASN A 85 -4.28 -1.17 0.49
C ASN A 85 -4.47 -2.57 1.10
N VAL A 86 -5.65 -2.83 1.65
CA VAL A 86 -5.95 -4.15 2.26
C VAL A 86 -5.92 -5.26 1.21
N MET A 87 -6.46 -5.02 0.02
CA MET A 87 -6.45 -6.02 -1.06
C MET A 87 -5.02 -6.34 -1.53
N CYS A 88 -4.17 -5.34 -1.66
CA CYS A 88 -2.76 -5.51 -2.02
C CYS A 88 -1.99 -6.30 -0.96
N ASP A 89 -2.23 -6.03 0.33
CA ASP A 89 -1.62 -6.78 1.42
C ASP A 89 -2.07 -8.25 1.42
N CYS A 90 -3.35 -8.53 1.16
CA CYS A 90 -3.87 -9.90 1.04
C CYS A 90 -3.23 -10.66 -0.13
N LEU A 91 -3.13 -10.02 -1.31
CA LEU A 91 -2.47 -10.61 -2.48
C LEU A 91 -0.96 -10.80 -2.23
N GLY A 92 -0.34 -9.86 -1.54
CA GLY A 92 1.07 -9.95 -1.12
C GLY A 92 1.30 -11.14 -0.20
N ALA A 93 0.44 -11.34 0.79
CA ALA A 93 0.50 -12.50 1.69
C ALA A 93 0.38 -13.82 0.92
N GLN A 94 -0.59 -13.91 -0.01
CA GLN A 94 -0.76 -15.10 -0.85
C GLN A 94 0.46 -15.35 -1.76
N LEU A 95 1.06 -14.30 -2.32
CA LEU A 95 2.25 -14.43 -3.16
C LEU A 95 3.46 -14.89 -2.34
N VAL A 96 3.64 -14.34 -1.14
CA VAL A 96 4.71 -14.76 -0.21
C VAL A 96 4.52 -16.22 0.19
N ASP A 97 3.30 -16.65 0.52
CA ASP A 97 2.98 -18.04 0.81
C ASP A 97 3.38 -18.97 -0.33
N TYR A 98 2.95 -18.64 -1.56
CA TYR A 98 3.28 -19.43 -2.76
C TYR A 98 4.79 -19.51 -3.03
N LEU A 99 5.53 -18.41 -2.81
CA LEU A 99 6.99 -18.39 -3.03
C LEU A 99 7.77 -19.06 -1.91
N SER A 100 7.24 -19.09 -0.69
CA SER A 100 7.93 -19.56 0.51
C SER A 100 7.56 -21.01 0.89
N VAL A 101 6.83 -21.74 0.04
CA VAL A 101 6.35 -23.12 0.31
C VAL A 101 7.46 -24.05 0.81
N GLY A 102 8.68 -23.93 0.28
CA GLY A 102 9.83 -24.73 0.72
C GLY A 102 10.27 -24.43 2.16
N GLU A 103 10.32 -23.15 2.53
CA GLU A 103 10.68 -22.70 3.87
C GLU A 103 9.55 -23.00 4.88
N LEU A 104 8.30 -22.77 4.48
CA LEU A 104 7.11 -23.09 5.27
C LEU A 104 7.01 -24.60 5.54
N GLY A 105 7.30 -25.45 4.56
CA GLY A 105 7.36 -26.90 4.73
C GLY A 105 8.46 -27.33 5.71
N ALA A 106 9.65 -26.76 5.61
CA ALA A 106 10.76 -27.06 6.52
C ALA A 106 10.46 -26.61 7.97
N LEU A 107 9.76 -25.47 8.14
CA LEU A 107 9.29 -25.00 9.45
C LEU A 107 8.22 -25.92 10.01
N THR A 108 7.25 -26.36 9.19
CA THR A 108 6.17 -27.26 9.61
C THR A 108 6.71 -28.60 10.10
N GLU A 109 7.71 -29.17 9.43
CA GLU A 109 8.37 -30.41 9.86
C GLU A 109 9.19 -30.21 11.14
N SER A 110 9.86 -29.06 11.28
CA SER A 110 10.59 -28.70 12.50
C SER A 110 9.65 -28.49 13.70
N ASP A 111 8.48 -27.91 13.48
CA ASP A 111 7.45 -27.73 14.50
C ASP A 111 6.85 -29.07 14.93
N LYS A 112 6.57 -29.99 13.99
CA LYS A 112 6.09 -31.34 14.31
C LYS A 112 7.08 -32.15 15.16
N VAL A 113 8.38 -31.98 14.92
CA VAL A 113 9.44 -32.65 15.69
C VAL A 113 9.57 -32.11 17.11
N ASN A 114 9.27 -30.83 17.32
CA ASN A 114 9.40 -30.16 18.62
C ASN A 114 8.07 -30.05 19.39
N ALA A 115 6.93 -30.39 18.77
CA ALA A 115 5.60 -30.29 19.35
C ALA A 115 5.34 -31.32 20.45
N GLN A 116 4.61 -30.90 21.50
CA GLN A 116 4.17 -31.81 22.55
C GLN A 116 3.05 -32.75 22.03
N PRO A 117 2.83 -33.94 22.63
CA PRO A 117 1.88 -34.93 22.11
C PRO A 117 0.45 -34.42 21.89
N GLN A 118 0.02 -33.41 22.67
CA GLN A 118 -1.28 -32.77 22.54
C GLN A 118 -1.39 -31.85 21.30
N GLU A 119 -0.31 -31.20 20.87
CA GLU A 119 -0.28 -30.30 19.70
C GLU A 119 -0.27 -31.08 18.38
N LEU A 120 0.38 -32.25 18.35
CA LEU A 120 0.39 -33.17 17.20
C LEU A 120 -1.02 -33.62 16.77
N ILE A 121 -1.96 -33.72 17.72
CA ILE A 121 -3.35 -34.10 17.46
C ILE A 121 -4.14 -32.95 16.80
N GLU A 122 -3.84 -31.69 17.12
CA GLU A 122 -4.45 -30.53 16.49
C GLU A 122 -3.93 -30.31 15.07
N ILE A 123 -2.60 -30.42 14.88
CA ILE A 123 -1.96 -30.29 13.56
C ILE A 123 -2.51 -31.35 12.59
N SER A 124 -2.67 -32.59 13.05
CA SER A 124 -3.24 -33.68 12.23
C SER A 124 -4.71 -33.45 11.82
N LYS A 125 -5.52 -32.74 12.62
CA LYS A 125 -6.92 -32.44 12.28
C LYS A 125 -7.03 -31.34 11.23
N VAL A 126 -6.11 -30.38 11.24
CA VAL A 126 -6.07 -29.28 10.25
C VAL A 126 -5.74 -29.82 8.86
N ASP A 127 -4.72 -30.68 8.75
CA ASP A 127 -4.33 -31.30 7.47
C ASP A 127 -5.46 -32.13 6.82
N SER A 128 -6.31 -32.78 7.63
CA SER A 128 -7.42 -33.59 7.14
C SER A 128 -8.63 -32.81 6.59
N ASN A 129 -8.73 -31.50 6.86
CA ASN A 129 -9.83 -30.64 6.42
C ASN A 129 -9.50 -29.80 5.18
N VAL A 130 -8.27 -29.89 4.66
CA VAL A 130 -7.77 -29.11 3.51
C VAL A 130 -7.59 -29.97 2.25
N SER A 131 -7.91 -31.28 2.32
CA SER A 131 -7.97 -32.21 1.16
C SER A 131 -9.34 -32.20 0.50
#